data_AF-A0A528AP56-F1
#
_entry.id   AF-A0A528AP56-F1
#
_cell.length_a   1.000
_cell.length_b   1.000
_cell.length_c   1.000
_cell.angle_alpha   90.00
_cell.angle_beta   90.00
_cell.angle_gamma   90.00
#
_symmetry.space_group_name_H-M   'P 1'
#
loop_
_entity.id
_entity.type
_entity.pdbx_description
1 polymer ?
#
loop_
_entity_poly.entity_id
_entity_poly.type
_entity_poly.pdbx_seq_one_letter_code
_entity_poly.pdbx_strand_id
1 'polypeptide(L)' 'AQKEDLIHKTTELMVGYFGEVVRPTTMVLIEEVPDGGYGRADEVFVMPEEYRAKD' A
#
# COMPACT_ATOMS: atom_id res chain seq x y z
N ALA A 1 12.20 3.36 -6.28
CA ALA A 1 12.50 1.91 -6.17
C ALA A 1 11.36 1.14 -5.49
N GLN A 2 11.23 1.08 -4.15
CA GLN A 2 10.20 0.23 -3.51
C GLN A 2 8.76 0.66 -3.83
N LYS A 3 8.43 1.95 -3.67
CA LYS A 3 7.07 2.47 -3.96
C LYS A 3 6.70 2.27 -5.43
N GLU A 4 7.64 2.51 -6.32
CA GLU A 4 7.47 2.31 -7.77
C GLU A 4 7.21 0.84 -8.13
N ASP A 5 7.99 -0.09 -7.58
CA ASP A 5 7.78 -1.53 -7.77
C ASP A 5 6.40 -1.98 -7.23
N LEU A 6 5.98 -1.45 -6.08
CA LEU A 6 4.64 -1.69 -5.53
C LEU A 6 3.52 -1.14 -6.44
N ILE A 7 3.71 0.04 -7.03
CA ILE A 7 2.75 0.62 -7.99
C ILE A 7 2.59 -0.31 -9.20
N HIS A 8 3.70 -0.75 -9.79
CA HIS A 8 3.65 -1.65 -10.96
C HIS A 8 2.96 -2.97 -10.63
N LYS A 9 3.39 -3.65 -9.56
CA LYS A 9 2.82 -4.95 -9.16
C LYS A 9 1.34 -4.86 -8.79
N THR A 10 0.93 -3.79 -8.10
CA THR A 10 -0.49 -3.60 -7.74
C THR A 10 -1.34 -3.32 -8.97
N THR A 11 -0.82 -2.54 -9.92
CA THR A 11 -1.52 -2.28 -11.19
C THR A 11 -1.67 -3.56 -12.01
N GLU A 12 -0.60 -4.37 -12.11
CA GLU A 12 -0.68 -5.70 -12.77
C GLU A 12 -1.68 -6.63 -12.08
N LEU A 13 -1.75 -6.61 -10.74
CA LEU A 13 -2.75 -7.38 -10.00
C LEU A 13 -4.18 -6.99 -10.40
N MET A 14 -4.47 -5.69 -10.50
CA MET A 14 -5.77 -5.18 -10.91
C MET A 14 -6.09 -5.58 -12.36
N VAL A 15 -5.11 -5.49 -13.26
CA VAL A 15 -5.23 -5.98 -14.63
C VAL A 15 -5.51 -7.49 -14.67
N GLY A 16 -4.87 -8.27 -13.82
CA GLY A 16 -5.10 -9.72 -13.72
C GLY A 16 -6.55 -10.09 -13.38
N TYR A 17 -7.21 -9.30 -12.53
CA TYR A 17 -8.62 -9.53 -12.16
C TYR A 17 -9.63 -8.96 -13.15
N PHE A 18 -9.36 -7.76 -13.71
CA PHE A 18 -10.36 -6.97 -14.43
C PHE A 18 -10.02 -6.72 -15.91
N GLY A 19 -8.88 -7.23 -16.38
CA GLY A 19 -8.35 -7.03 -17.72
C GLY A 19 -7.67 -5.68 -17.91
N GLU A 20 -7.04 -5.49 -19.07
CA GLU A 20 -6.17 -4.35 -19.36
C GLU A 20 -6.89 -2.98 -19.35
N VAL A 21 -8.21 -2.99 -19.50
CA VAL A 21 -9.05 -1.77 -19.53
C VAL A 21 -8.95 -0.94 -18.25
N VAL A 22 -8.62 -1.55 -17.10
CA VAL A 22 -8.55 -0.83 -15.82
C VAL A 22 -7.21 -0.14 -15.58
N ARG A 23 -6.16 -0.45 -16.34
CA ARG A 23 -4.83 0.16 -16.16
C ARG A 23 -4.84 1.69 -16.15
N PRO A 24 -5.46 2.40 -17.11
CA PRO A 24 -5.44 3.87 -17.14
C PRO A 24 -6.22 4.52 -16.00
N THR A 25 -7.10 3.78 -15.31
CA THR A 25 -7.94 4.29 -14.22
C THR A 25 -7.57 3.75 -12.85
N THR A 26 -6.57 2.87 -12.77
CA THR A 26 -6.11 2.30 -11.50
C THR A 26 -5.22 3.31 -10.79
N MET A 27 -5.58 3.69 -9.57
CA MET A 27 -4.80 4.57 -8.72
C MET A 27 -4.26 3.79 -7.52
N VAL A 28 -2.95 3.86 -7.30
CA VAL A 28 -2.27 3.19 -6.18
C VAL A 28 -1.75 4.26 -5.22
N LEU A 29 -2.29 4.28 -4.00
CA LEU A 29 -1.83 5.17 -2.93
C LEU A 29 -0.95 4.36 -1.97
N ILE A 30 0.24 4.87 -1.67
CA ILE A 30 1.17 4.27 -0.72
C ILE A 30 1.52 5.32 0.32
N GLU A 31 1.08 5.06 1.55
CA GLU A 31 1.37 5.89 2.71
C GLU A 31 2.28 5.14 3.68
N GLU A 32 3.26 5.85 4.23
CA GLU A 32 4.08 5.35 5.33
C GLU A 32 3.49 5.89 6.64
N VAL A 33 3.23 5.00 7.59
CA VAL A 33 2.70 5.39 8.90
C VAL A 33 3.80 5.29 9.95
N PRO A 34 4.18 6.42 10.59
CA PRO A 34 5.28 6.44 11.54
C PRO A 34 5.04 5.62 12.82
N ASP A 35 3.89 5.76 13.50
CA ASP A 35 3.73 5.13 14.83
C ASP A 35 2.30 4.76 15.31
N GLY A 36 1.22 5.06 14.58
CA GLY A 36 -0.13 4.75 15.10
C GLY A 36 -1.33 5.26 14.30
N GLY A 37 -1.16 5.55 13.01
CA GLY A 37 -2.18 6.20 12.18
C GLY A 37 -3.37 5.33 11.74
N TYR A 38 -3.38 4.03 12.07
CA TYR A 38 -4.45 3.12 11.65
C TYR A 38 -5.16 2.49 12.85
N GLY A 39 -6.47 2.32 12.72
CA GLY A 39 -7.28 1.51 13.64
C GLY A 39 -7.63 0.16 13.00
N ARG A 40 -7.59 -0.92 13.76
CA ARG A 40 -8.07 -2.24 13.32
C ARG A 40 -8.92 -2.86 14.42
N ALA A 41 -10.18 -3.14 14.10
CA ALA A 41 -11.13 -3.76 15.04
C ALA A 41 -11.27 -2.97 16.35
N ASP A 42 -11.46 -1.64 16.25
CA ASP A 42 -11.61 -0.70 17.38
C ASP A 42 -10.36 -0.50 18.26
N GLU A 43 -9.21 -0.99 17.81
CA GLU A 43 -7.92 -0.83 18.50
C GLU A 43 -6.95 -0.01 17.66
N VAL A 44 -6.14 0.82 18.32
CA VAL A 44 -5.04 1.54 17.66
C VAL A 44 -3.98 0.53 17.22
N PHE A 45 -3.71 0.48 15.93
CA PHE A 45 -2.67 -0.37 15.36
C PHE A 45 -1.33 0.36 15.42
N VAL A 46 -0.47 -0.10 16.33
CA VAL A 46 0.91 0.38 16.45
C VAL A 46 1.83 -0.58 15.70
N MET A 47 2.64 -0.05 14.79
CA MET A 47 3.68 -0.84 14.12
C MET A 47 4.78 -1.17 15.14
N PRO A 48 5.19 -2.46 15.28
CA PRO A 48 6.32 -2.82 16.12
C PRO A 48 7.59 -2.07 15.71
N GLU A 49 8.42 -1.73 16.69
CA GLU A 49 9.59 -0.86 16.48
C GLU A 49 10.56 -1.40 15.42
N GLU A 50 10.72 -2.73 15.34
CA GLU A 50 11.56 -3.40 14.35
C GLU A 50 11.12 -3.20 12.88
N TYR A 51 9.85 -2.82 12.65
CA TYR A 51 9.26 -2.66 11.32
C TYR A 51 8.92 -1.21 10.98
N ARG A 52 9.20 -0.25 11.89
CA ARG A 52 8.98 1.17 11.59
C ARG A 52 9.96 1.66 10.54
N ALA A 53 9.49 2.54 9.67
CA ALA A 53 10.36 3.26 8.75
C ALA A 53 11.40 4.05 9.56
N LYS A 54 12.66 4.00 9.13
CA LYS A 54 13.75 4.81 9.68
C LYS A 54 14.04 5.92 8.68
N ASP A 55 14.33 7.12 9.18
CA ASP A 55 14.69 8.30 8.38
C ASP A 55 15.85 8.04 7.40
#